data_AF-A0A8J5G6E6-F1
#
_entry.id   AF-A0A8J5G6E6-F1
#
_cell.length_a   1.000
_cell.length_b   1.000
_cell.length_c   1.000
_cell.angle_alpha   90.00
_cell.angle_beta   90.00
_cell.angle_gamma   90.00
#
_symmetry.space_group_name_H-M   'P 1'
#
loop_
_entity.id
_entity.type
_entity.pdbx_description
1 polymer ?
#
loop_
_entity_poly.entity_id
_entity_poly.type
_entity_poly.pdbx_seq_one_letter_code
_entity_poly.pdbx_strand_id
1 'polypeptide(L)'
;MKEFQVNGTTSLSLALFTDVTNSRLVNNFFLLIARQLLDSVQTGKLEPEVALLNASLVPDVFPVLAAAHKALLSKSRESLTTRTLHSELIYNYSGSKHISESLKRCGISDDTTYVLAARFAASQDEMKDVAELINGKEVDLAELETKANLTHILKHYKITPEELAISSLSDAIVCRIAARDAL
;
A
#
# COMPACT_ATOMS: atom_id res chain seq x y z
N MET A 1 -1.34 -11.67 9.61
CA MET A 1 -0.41 -10.54 9.67
C MET A 1 1.01 -11.07 9.56
N LYS A 2 1.88 -10.42 8.78
CA LYS A 2 3.32 -10.71 8.72
C LYS A 2 4.11 -9.40 8.78
N GLU A 3 5.21 -9.39 9.52
CA GLU A 3 6.11 -8.25 9.65
C GLU A 3 7.35 -8.47 8.79
N PHE A 4 7.79 -7.42 8.09
CA PHE A 4 8.97 -7.43 7.23
C PHE A 4 9.91 -6.30 7.61
N GLN A 5 11.20 -6.59 7.73
CA GLN A 5 12.21 -5.53 7.86
C GLN A 5 12.43 -4.89 6.48
N VAL A 6 12.12 -3.60 6.35
CA VAL A 6 12.22 -2.88 5.06
C VAL A 6 13.57 -2.20 4.92
N ASN A 7 14.06 -1.62 6.00
CA ASN A 7 15.44 -1.21 6.15
C ASN A 7 15.96 -1.72 7.51
N GLY A 8 17.23 -1.51 7.82
CA GLY A 8 17.82 -2.01 9.07
C GLY A 8 17.23 -1.45 10.37
N THR A 9 16.25 -0.53 10.31
CA THR A 9 15.69 0.16 11.48
C THR A 9 14.16 0.16 11.56
N THR A 10 13.47 -0.09 10.45
CA THR A 10 12.02 0.10 10.31
C THR A 10 11.39 -1.12 9.65
N SER A 11 10.38 -1.66 10.32
CA SER A 11 9.55 -2.74 9.80
C SER A 11 8.28 -2.23 9.12
N LEU A 12 7.70 -3.08 8.28
CA LEU A 12 6.39 -2.93 7.69
C LEU A 12 5.55 -4.16 8.03
N SER A 13 4.44 -3.95 8.72
CA SER A 13 3.45 -4.98 9.03
C SER A 13 2.38 -5.00 7.94
N LEU A 14 2.11 -6.19 7.42
CA LEU A 14 1.13 -6.44 6.35
C LEU A 14 0.03 -7.38 6.85
N ALA A 15 -1.22 -7.04 6.55
CA ALA A 15 -2.39 -7.89 6.77
C ALA A 15 -3.31 -7.86 5.54
N LEU A 16 -3.75 -9.03 5.10
CA LEU A 16 -4.53 -9.20 3.88
C LEU A 16 -5.94 -9.67 4.22
N PHE A 17 -6.92 -9.01 3.66
CA PHE A 17 -8.33 -9.26 3.92
C PHE A 17 -9.08 -9.51 2.63
N THR A 18 -9.96 -10.50 2.66
CA THR A 18 -10.89 -10.82 1.57
C THR A 18 -12.33 -10.72 2.04
N ASP A 19 -13.27 -10.71 1.10
CA ASP A 19 -14.71 -10.55 1.38
C ASP A 19 -15.01 -9.31 2.23
N VAL A 20 -14.25 -8.23 2.03
CA VAL A 20 -14.43 -6.97 2.76
C VAL A 20 -15.74 -6.31 2.34
N THR A 21 -16.56 -5.92 3.32
CA THR A 21 -17.91 -5.38 3.10
C THR A 21 -18.07 -3.91 3.47
N ASN A 22 -17.13 -3.35 4.22
CA ASN A 22 -17.19 -1.98 4.74
C ASN A 22 -16.11 -1.06 4.14
N SER A 23 -15.58 -1.39 2.96
CA SER A 23 -14.50 -0.65 2.29
C SER A 23 -14.77 0.85 2.14
N ARG A 24 -16.01 1.25 1.83
CA ARG A 24 -16.42 2.67 1.83
C ARG A 24 -16.25 3.33 3.19
N LEU A 25 -16.71 2.69 4.26
CA LEU A 25 -16.62 3.23 5.62
C LEU A 25 -15.17 3.34 6.07
N VAL A 26 -14.38 2.29 5.83
CA VAL A 26 -12.95 2.25 6.14
C VAL A 26 -12.21 3.34 5.37
N ASN A 27 -12.44 3.46 4.06
CA ASN A 27 -11.80 4.48 3.24
C ASN A 27 -12.13 5.90 3.74
N ASN A 28 -13.42 6.17 4.02
CA ASN A 28 -13.84 7.47 4.52
C ASN A 28 -13.27 7.78 5.91
N PHE A 29 -13.20 6.79 6.80
CA PHE A 29 -12.62 6.93 8.13
C PHE A 29 -11.15 7.33 8.04
N PHE A 30 -10.35 6.61 7.25
CA PHE A 30 -8.93 6.92 7.09
C PHE A 30 -8.67 8.22 6.32
N LEU A 31 -9.47 8.55 5.31
CA LEU A 31 -9.39 9.85 4.62
C LEU A 31 -9.71 11.02 5.55
N LEU A 32 -10.69 10.85 6.45
CA LEU A 32 -11.08 11.87 7.41
C LEU A 32 -9.99 12.08 8.48
N ILE A 33 -9.42 11.01 9.00
CA ILE A 33 -8.25 11.07 9.91
C ILE A 33 -7.09 11.78 9.21
N ALA A 34 -6.71 11.34 8.01
CA ALA A 34 -5.60 11.96 7.26
C ALA A 34 -5.81 13.47 7.00
N ARG A 35 -7.06 13.93 6.94
CA ARG A 35 -7.40 15.36 6.88
C ARG A 35 -7.30 16.04 8.25
N GLN A 36 -7.79 15.43 9.31
CA GLN A 36 -7.80 15.99 10.67
C GLN A 36 -6.43 16.06 11.35
N LEU A 37 -5.46 15.25 10.92
CA LEU A 37 -4.06 15.38 11.35
C LEU A 37 -3.45 16.76 11.02
N LEU A 38 -4.07 17.52 10.11
CA LEU A 38 -3.73 18.92 9.83
C LEU A 38 -4.01 19.85 11.03
N ASP A 39 -5.08 19.58 11.78
CA ASP A 39 -5.60 20.46 12.83
C ASP A 39 -5.18 19.99 14.25
N SER A 40 -4.80 18.71 14.38
CA SER A 40 -4.68 18.02 15.67
C SER A 40 -3.25 17.50 15.94
N VAL A 41 -2.25 18.38 15.89
CA VAL A 41 -0.90 18.06 16.44
C VAL A 41 -0.87 18.18 17.97
N GLN A 42 -1.97 18.61 18.61
CA GLN A 42 -1.99 18.97 20.04
C GLN A 42 -2.50 17.89 21.02
N THR A 43 -2.98 16.73 20.57
CA THR A 43 -3.65 15.75 21.47
C THR A 43 -2.92 14.42 21.68
N GLY A 44 -1.75 14.21 21.08
CA GLY A 44 -0.84 13.10 21.44
C GLY A 44 -1.35 11.67 21.18
N LYS A 45 -2.54 11.51 20.60
CA LYS A 45 -3.12 10.23 20.16
C LYS A 45 -3.42 10.33 18.67
N LEU A 46 -2.38 10.23 17.84
CA LEU A 46 -2.58 9.99 16.41
C LEU A 46 -2.97 8.52 16.23
N GLU A 47 -4.26 8.28 16.04
CA GLU A 47 -4.82 6.98 15.66
C GLU A 47 -4.16 6.43 14.38
N PRO A 48 -4.19 5.10 14.18
CA PRO A 48 -3.18 4.45 13.37
C PRO A 48 -3.22 4.86 11.89
N GLU A 49 -2.24 5.66 11.45
CA GLU A 49 -1.97 5.87 10.03
C GLU A 49 -1.64 4.52 9.34
N VAL A 50 -2.47 4.08 8.39
CA VAL A 50 -2.30 2.81 7.66
C VAL A 50 -2.46 3.06 6.17
N ALA A 51 -1.68 2.35 5.35
CA ALA A 51 -1.86 2.31 3.91
C ALA A 51 -2.81 1.16 3.57
N LEU A 52 -3.92 1.47 2.90
CA LEU A 52 -4.87 0.49 2.43
C LEU A 52 -4.78 0.39 0.91
N LEU A 53 -4.22 -0.71 0.43
CA LEU A 53 -4.06 -1.00 -0.99
C LEU A 53 -5.18 -1.91 -1.49
N ASN A 54 -5.59 -1.70 -2.74
CA ASN A 54 -6.37 -2.68 -3.48
C ASN A 54 -5.48 -3.89 -3.81
N ALA A 55 -5.68 -4.98 -3.07
CA ALA A 55 -4.83 -6.17 -3.16
C ALA A 55 -4.96 -6.88 -4.52
N SER A 56 -6.03 -6.65 -5.30
CA SER A 56 -6.14 -7.18 -6.66
C SER A 56 -5.10 -6.58 -7.62
N LEU A 57 -4.43 -5.49 -7.25
CA LEU A 57 -3.32 -4.91 -8.01
C LEU A 57 -1.95 -5.27 -7.46
N VAL A 58 -1.88 -6.17 -6.48
CA VAL A 58 -0.65 -6.60 -5.79
C VAL A 58 -0.39 -8.07 -6.10
N PRO A 59 0.54 -8.41 -7.00
CA PRO A 59 0.79 -9.81 -7.35
C PRO A 59 1.52 -10.55 -6.22
N ASP A 60 2.41 -9.87 -5.49
CA ASP A 60 3.17 -10.39 -4.38
C ASP A 60 3.69 -9.27 -3.46
N VAL A 61 4.41 -9.65 -2.40
CA VAL A 61 4.88 -8.73 -1.36
C VAL A 61 6.08 -7.88 -1.82
N PHE A 62 6.89 -8.37 -2.75
CA PHE A 62 8.19 -7.75 -3.09
C PHE A 62 8.06 -6.30 -3.63
N PRO A 63 7.18 -5.98 -4.59
CA PRO A 63 6.93 -4.62 -5.05
C PRO A 63 6.40 -3.68 -3.96
N VAL A 64 5.62 -4.20 -3.00
CA VAL A 64 5.17 -3.42 -1.84
C VAL A 64 6.36 -3.04 -0.96
N LEU A 65 7.28 -3.98 -0.70
CA LEU A 65 8.51 -3.70 0.05
C LEU A 65 9.43 -2.72 -0.69
N ALA A 66 9.56 -2.82 -2.02
CA ALA A 66 10.31 -1.85 -2.82
C ALA A 66 9.72 -0.43 -2.72
N ALA A 67 8.39 -0.31 -2.81
CA ALA A 67 7.69 0.95 -2.61
C ALA A 67 7.86 1.50 -1.18
N ALA A 68 7.84 0.61 -0.18
CA ALA A 68 8.04 0.95 1.22
C ALA A 68 9.45 1.46 1.49
N HIS A 69 10.47 0.79 0.96
CA HIS A 69 11.85 1.22 1.06
C HIS A 69 12.04 2.61 0.44
N LYS A 70 11.46 2.83 -0.75
CA LYS A 70 11.47 4.14 -1.41
C LYS A 70 10.77 5.21 -0.56
N ALA A 71 9.64 4.89 0.08
CA ALA A 71 8.92 5.83 0.94
C ALA A 71 9.75 6.22 2.19
N LEU A 72 10.41 5.24 2.82
CA LEU A 72 11.32 5.49 3.94
C LEU A 72 12.52 6.34 3.54
N LEU A 73 13.08 6.11 2.36
CA LEU A 73 14.18 6.92 1.82
C LEU A 73 13.75 8.37 1.57
N SER A 74 12.57 8.59 1.01
CA SER A 74 12.01 9.93 0.85
C SER A 74 11.77 10.61 2.21
N LYS A 75 11.26 9.86 3.21
CA LYS A 75 11.07 10.37 4.57
C LYS A 75 12.39 10.78 5.22
N SER A 76 13.43 9.96 5.14
CA SER A 76 14.73 10.25 5.74
C SER A 76 15.43 11.46 5.09
N ARG A 77 15.02 11.84 3.89
CA ARG A 77 15.51 13.01 3.14
C ARG A 77 14.59 14.21 3.24
N GLU A 78 13.53 14.12 4.06
CA GLU A 78 12.50 15.17 4.19
C GLU A 78 11.87 15.56 2.84
N SER A 79 11.78 14.59 1.92
CA SER A 79 11.38 14.79 0.52
C SER A 79 10.15 13.95 0.15
N LEU A 80 9.22 13.77 1.08
CA LEU A 80 7.95 13.12 0.79
C LEU A 80 7.16 13.95 -0.23
N THR A 81 6.59 13.29 -1.24
CA THR A 81 5.75 13.95 -2.24
C THR A 81 4.32 14.11 -1.70
N THR A 82 3.86 13.10 -0.96
CA THR A 82 2.57 13.05 -0.30
C THR A 82 2.68 13.57 1.13
N ARG A 83 1.53 13.70 1.80
CA ARG A 83 1.46 14.27 3.16
C ARG A 83 2.00 13.32 4.23
N THR A 84 1.98 12.03 3.97
CA THR A 84 2.21 11.04 5.02
C THR A 84 3.01 9.86 4.49
N LEU A 85 3.71 9.14 5.37
CA LEU A 85 4.54 8.00 4.95
C LEU A 85 3.69 6.87 4.32
N HIS A 86 2.47 6.65 4.82
CA HIS A 86 1.60 5.59 4.32
C HIS A 86 0.95 5.96 2.98
N SER A 87 0.61 7.23 2.77
CA SER A 87 0.18 7.69 1.44
C SER A 87 1.32 7.67 0.43
N GLU A 88 2.56 7.93 0.88
CA GLU A 88 3.77 7.82 0.05
C GLU A 88 4.00 6.38 -0.41
N LEU A 89 3.71 5.38 0.44
CA LEU A 89 3.77 3.97 0.06
C LEU A 89 2.86 3.66 -1.13
N ILE A 90 1.58 4.05 -1.07
CA ILE A 90 0.61 3.82 -2.16
C ILE A 90 1.03 4.61 -3.42
N TYR A 91 1.51 5.84 -3.23
CA TYR A 91 2.00 6.69 -4.31
C TYR A 91 3.23 6.12 -5.01
N ASN A 92 4.19 5.58 -4.25
CA ASN A 92 5.38 4.92 -4.79
C ASN A 92 5.03 3.62 -5.48
N TYR A 93 4.13 2.83 -4.87
CA TYR A 93 3.67 1.57 -5.42
C TYR A 93 3.10 1.75 -6.83
N SER A 94 2.27 2.78 -7.04
CA SER A 94 1.59 2.96 -8.33
C SER A 94 2.52 3.17 -9.54
N GLY A 95 3.78 3.54 -9.33
CA GLY A 95 4.72 3.89 -10.40
C GLY A 95 4.32 5.15 -11.19
N SER A 96 3.34 5.94 -10.72
CA SER A 96 2.84 7.17 -11.37
C SER A 96 3.30 8.43 -10.64
N LYS A 97 3.48 9.53 -11.38
CA LYS A 97 3.79 10.87 -10.82
C LYS A 97 2.53 11.64 -10.38
N HIS A 98 1.34 11.10 -10.60
CA HIS A 98 0.07 11.77 -10.26
C HIS A 98 -0.51 11.24 -8.95
N ILE A 99 -0.32 11.98 -7.85
CA ILE A 99 -0.73 11.58 -6.49
C ILE A 99 -2.19 11.10 -6.43
N SER A 100 -3.15 11.92 -6.88
CA SER A 100 -4.57 11.60 -6.78
C SER A 100 -4.94 10.33 -7.54
N GLU A 101 -4.36 10.13 -8.73
CA GLU A 101 -4.63 8.94 -9.53
C GLU A 101 -3.96 7.69 -8.94
N SER A 102 -2.77 7.83 -8.35
CA SER A 102 -2.08 6.76 -7.63
C SER A 102 -2.93 6.24 -6.46
N LEU A 103 -3.42 7.15 -5.62
CA LEU A 103 -4.27 6.80 -4.48
C LEU A 103 -5.60 6.19 -4.93
N LYS A 104 -6.21 6.74 -5.98
CA LYS A 104 -7.49 6.22 -6.52
C LYS A 104 -7.36 4.83 -7.12
N ARG A 105 -6.26 4.53 -7.82
CA ARG A 105 -6.08 3.23 -8.50
C ARG A 105 -5.57 2.16 -7.56
N CYS A 106 -4.51 2.47 -6.82
CA CYS A 106 -3.78 1.49 -6.02
C CYS A 106 -4.26 1.45 -4.56
N GLY A 107 -4.94 2.49 -4.08
CA GLY A 107 -5.65 2.47 -2.81
C GLY A 107 -7.01 1.77 -2.91
N ILE A 108 -7.70 1.65 -1.77
CA ILE A 108 -9.06 1.11 -1.72
C ILE A 108 -10.09 2.12 -2.27
N SER A 109 -11.17 1.58 -2.83
CA SER A 109 -12.38 2.27 -3.23
C SER A 109 -13.59 1.75 -2.46
N ASP A 110 -14.75 2.38 -2.67
CA ASP A 110 -15.99 2.00 -2.01
C ASP A 110 -16.37 0.53 -2.21
N ASP A 111 -15.99 -0.07 -3.33
CA ASP A 111 -16.36 -1.43 -3.72
C ASP A 111 -15.19 -2.44 -3.58
N THR A 112 -14.10 -2.06 -2.92
CA THR A 112 -12.93 -2.94 -2.78
C THR A 112 -13.17 -4.05 -1.76
N THR A 113 -13.29 -5.29 -2.24
CA THR A 113 -13.49 -6.47 -1.38
C THR A 113 -12.20 -7.20 -1.01
N TYR A 114 -11.08 -6.83 -1.64
CA TYR A 114 -9.77 -7.43 -1.42
C TYR A 114 -8.74 -6.36 -1.07
N VAL A 115 -8.34 -6.34 0.20
CA VAL A 115 -7.62 -5.21 0.81
C VAL A 115 -6.32 -5.70 1.43
N LEU A 116 -5.22 -5.01 1.11
CA LEU A 116 -3.94 -5.17 1.79
C LEU A 116 -3.71 -3.95 2.69
N ALA A 117 -3.73 -4.17 3.99
CA ALA A 117 -3.35 -3.18 4.99
C ALA A 117 -1.85 -3.24 5.25
N ALA A 118 -1.20 -2.08 5.25
CA ALA A 118 0.23 -1.94 5.45
C ALA A 118 0.53 -0.80 6.41
N ARG A 119 1.28 -1.07 7.49
CA ARG A 119 1.64 -0.08 8.51
C ARG A 119 3.13 -0.15 8.86
N PHE A 120 3.79 0.99 8.88
CA PHE A 120 5.19 1.09 9.27
C PHE A 120 5.35 1.08 10.80
N ALA A 121 6.38 0.38 11.30
CA ALA A 121 6.75 0.31 12.71
C ALA A 121 5.55 0.02 13.65
N ALA A 122 4.66 -0.86 13.20
CA ALA A 122 3.42 -1.15 13.90
C ALA A 122 3.65 -2.07 15.10
N SER A 123 3.03 -1.76 16.23
CA SER A 123 2.92 -2.73 17.32
C SER A 123 1.88 -3.80 16.97
N GLN A 124 1.91 -4.93 17.69
CA GLN A 124 0.92 -5.99 17.51
C GLN A 124 -0.49 -5.53 17.84
N ASP A 125 -0.66 -4.66 18.85
CA ASP A 125 -1.98 -4.15 19.24
C ASP A 125 -2.50 -3.14 18.22
N GLU A 126 -1.65 -2.27 17.66
CA GLU A 126 -2.06 -1.37 16.57
C GLU A 126 -2.52 -2.12 15.32
N MET A 127 -1.90 -3.26 15.00
CA MET A 127 -2.35 -4.08 13.88
C MET A 127 -3.65 -4.83 14.18
N LYS A 128 -3.94 -5.17 15.45
CA LYS A 128 -5.26 -5.68 15.84
C LYS A 128 -6.32 -4.61 15.68
N ASP A 129 -6.05 -3.38 16.14
CA ASP A 129 -6.96 -2.24 15.97
C ASP A 129 -7.29 -2.02 14.49
N VAL A 130 -6.28 -2.09 13.61
CA VAL A 130 -6.48 -2.01 12.15
C VAL A 130 -7.36 -3.17 11.64
N ALA A 131 -7.14 -4.40 12.12
CA ALA A 131 -7.92 -5.55 11.69
C ALA A 131 -9.39 -5.46 12.15
N GLU A 132 -9.65 -4.95 13.35
CA GLU A 132 -11.01 -4.75 13.89
C GLU A 132 -11.82 -3.71 13.09
N LEU A 133 -11.15 -2.77 12.43
CA LEU A 133 -11.81 -1.79 11.56
C LEU A 133 -12.24 -2.39 10.21
N ILE A 134 -11.68 -3.51 9.78
CA ILE A 134 -11.91 -4.11 8.45
C ILE A 134 -12.89 -5.29 8.59
N ASN A 135 -14.12 -5.12 8.09
CA ASN A 135 -15.13 -6.18 8.09
C ASN A 135 -14.90 -7.13 6.90
N GLY A 136 -13.94 -8.03 7.05
CA GLY A 136 -13.63 -9.09 6.10
C GLY A 136 -12.91 -10.26 6.78
N LYS A 137 -12.51 -11.25 5.99
CA LYS A 137 -11.75 -12.40 6.46
C LYS A 137 -10.25 -12.16 6.24
N GLU A 138 -9.47 -12.17 7.32
CA GLU A 138 -8.02 -12.15 7.21
C GLU A 138 -7.50 -13.48 6.61
N VAL A 139 -6.56 -13.39 5.66
CA VAL A 139 -5.97 -14.52 4.94
C VAL A 139 -4.44 -14.39 4.86
N ASP A 140 -3.73 -15.48 4.50
CA ASP A 140 -2.27 -15.44 4.36
C ASP A 140 -1.86 -14.62 3.12
N LEU A 141 -0.73 -13.90 3.22
CA LEU A 141 -0.16 -13.14 2.09
C LEU A 141 0.16 -14.00 0.86
N ALA A 142 0.30 -15.32 1.01
CA ALA A 142 0.42 -16.26 -0.12
C ALA A 142 -0.81 -16.23 -1.06
N GLU A 143 -1.96 -15.75 -0.60
CA GLU A 143 -3.18 -15.58 -1.41
C GLU A 143 -3.14 -14.34 -2.31
N LEU A 144 -2.11 -13.46 -2.21
CA LEU A 144 -2.00 -12.29 -3.08
C LEU A 144 -2.08 -12.66 -4.57
N GLU A 145 -1.29 -13.65 -4.97
CA GLU A 145 -1.21 -14.11 -6.36
C GLU A 145 -2.55 -14.69 -6.86
N THR A 146 -3.30 -15.38 -5.98
CA THR A 146 -4.50 -16.13 -6.37
C THR A 146 -5.66 -15.23 -6.81
N LYS A 147 -5.70 -13.99 -6.29
CA LYS A 147 -6.74 -12.99 -6.60
C LYS A 147 -6.18 -11.73 -7.28
N ALA A 148 -4.93 -11.77 -7.72
CA ALA A 148 -4.32 -10.69 -8.50
C ALA A 148 -4.97 -10.58 -9.88
N ASN A 149 -5.44 -9.39 -10.24
CA ASN A 149 -5.98 -9.11 -11.57
C ASN A 149 -4.83 -8.80 -12.53
N LEU A 150 -4.24 -9.86 -13.09
CA LEU A 150 -3.10 -9.76 -14.01
C LEU A 150 -3.39 -8.81 -15.18
N THR A 151 -4.57 -8.88 -15.79
CA THR A 151 -4.95 -8.01 -16.91
C THR A 151 -4.88 -6.52 -16.53
N HIS A 152 -5.37 -6.15 -15.35
CA HIS A 152 -5.29 -4.78 -14.86
C HIS A 152 -3.87 -4.37 -14.48
N ILE A 153 -3.11 -5.25 -13.84
CA ILE A 153 -1.70 -5.00 -13.46
C ILE A 153 -0.86 -4.72 -14.70
N LEU A 154 -0.92 -5.60 -15.70
CA LEU A 154 -0.17 -5.45 -16.96
C LEU A 154 -0.53 -4.15 -17.68
N LYS A 155 -1.82 -3.82 -17.75
CA LYS A 155 -2.30 -2.57 -18.35
C LYS A 155 -1.83 -1.33 -17.57
N HIS A 156 -1.86 -1.37 -16.24
CA HIS A 156 -1.50 -0.25 -15.39
C HIS A 156 0.00 0.07 -15.49
N TYR A 157 0.86 -0.94 -15.36
CA TYR A 157 2.32 -0.78 -15.44
C TYR A 157 2.89 -0.80 -16.86
N LYS A 158 2.03 -1.00 -17.87
CA LYS A 158 2.40 -1.11 -19.28
C LYS A 158 3.47 -2.18 -19.49
N ILE A 159 3.26 -3.35 -18.89
CA ILE A 159 4.17 -4.50 -18.98
C ILE A 159 3.76 -5.31 -20.21
N THR A 160 4.71 -5.60 -21.09
CA THR A 160 4.46 -6.31 -22.35
C THR A 160 4.81 -7.80 -22.24
N PRO A 161 4.27 -8.66 -23.12
CA PRO A 161 4.63 -10.07 -23.15
C PRO A 161 6.12 -10.32 -23.38
N GLU A 162 6.78 -9.46 -24.16
CA GLU A 162 8.22 -9.56 -24.44
C GLU A 162 9.06 -9.26 -23.19
N GLU A 163 8.62 -8.34 -22.33
CA GLU A 163 9.26 -8.08 -21.03
C GLU A 163 9.13 -9.31 -20.12
N LEU A 164 7.93 -9.90 -20.04
CA LEU A 164 7.68 -11.11 -19.24
C LEU A 164 8.40 -12.37 -19.76
N ALA A 165 8.87 -12.36 -21.00
CA ALA A 165 9.68 -13.45 -21.53
C ALA A 165 11.10 -13.48 -20.93
N ILE A 166 11.55 -12.36 -20.36
CA ILE A 166 12.91 -12.20 -19.82
C ILE A 166 12.96 -11.74 -18.36
N SER A 167 11.82 -11.35 -17.75
CA SER A 167 11.72 -10.94 -16.35
C SER A 167 10.44 -11.43 -15.70
N SER A 168 10.40 -11.42 -14.36
CA SER A 168 9.18 -11.71 -13.63
C SER A 168 8.24 -10.50 -13.59
N LEU A 169 6.95 -10.75 -13.33
CA LEU A 169 5.97 -9.67 -13.14
C LEU A 169 6.39 -8.72 -12.01
N SER A 170 6.86 -9.27 -10.90
CA SER A 170 7.29 -8.52 -9.72
C SER A 170 8.51 -7.64 -10.03
N ASP A 171 9.50 -8.16 -10.76
CA ASP A 171 10.68 -7.40 -11.19
C ASP A 171 10.30 -6.25 -12.12
N ALA A 172 9.38 -6.49 -13.06
CA ALA A 172 8.89 -5.46 -13.96
C ALA A 172 8.18 -4.33 -13.19
N ILE A 173 7.35 -4.65 -12.19
CA ILE A 173 6.69 -3.65 -11.34
C ILE A 173 7.72 -2.88 -10.52
N VAL A 174 8.66 -3.57 -9.87
CA VAL A 174 9.73 -2.95 -9.07
C VAL A 174 10.57 -2.02 -9.93
N CYS A 175 10.86 -2.38 -11.18
CA CYS A 175 11.53 -1.51 -12.13
C CYS A 175 10.76 -0.20 -12.34
N ARG A 176 9.43 -0.24 -12.53
CA ARG A 176 8.60 0.97 -12.66
C ARG A 176 8.60 1.81 -11.38
N ILE A 177 8.56 1.17 -10.20
CA ILE A 177 8.64 1.87 -8.90
C ILE A 177 9.99 2.58 -8.74
N ALA A 178 11.09 1.86 -9.00
CA ALA A 178 12.45 2.36 -8.83
C ALA A 178 12.79 3.46 -9.84
N ALA A 179 12.44 3.25 -11.12
CA ALA A 179 12.77 4.17 -12.20
C ALA A 179 11.78 5.32 -12.36
N ARG A 180 10.67 5.37 -11.60
CA ARG A 180 9.60 6.38 -11.74
C ARG A 180 10.12 7.82 -11.88
N ASP A 181 11.14 8.19 -11.09
CA ASP A 181 11.62 9.57 -11.04
C ASP A 181 12.63 9.87 -12.18
N ALA A 182 13.13 8.85 -12.86
CA ALA A 182 14.05 8.95 -14.00
C ALA A 182 13.35 8.82 -15.38
N LEU A 183 12.13 8.25 -15.41
CA LEU A 183 11.27 8.10 -16.59
C LEU A 183 10.32 9.31 -16.74
#